data_AF-A0A1Y4RQJ9-F1
#
_entry.id   AF-A0A1Y4RQJ9-F1
#
_cell.length_a   1.000
_cell.length_b   1.000
_cell.length_c   1.000
_cell.angle_alpha   90.00
_cell.angle_beta   90.00
_cell.angle_gamma   90.00
#
_symmetry.space_group_name_H-M   'P 1'
#
loop_
_entity.id
_entity.type
_entity.pdbx_description
1 polymer ?
#
loop_
_entity_poly.entity_id
_entity_poly.type
_entity_poly.pdbx_seq_one_letter_code
_entity_poly.pdbx_strand_id
1 'polypeptide(L)'
;MIEIKMKVDEVDYERALETLLPLLAEHFSSKTDNALISGILSKTKGLPVVAVKAMLKTFPQETKDELAVFCLNYYGENISHILTDTLEKQGISLKVQSVEVKYQGES
;
A
#
# COMPACT_ATOMS: atom_id res chain seq x y z
N MET A 1 -3.59 22.64 13.40
CA MET A 1 -3.45 21.39 12.63
C MET A 1 -2.22 20.67 13.19
N ILE A 2 -2.33 19.39 13.54
CA ILE A 2 -1.24 18.59 14.10
C ILE A 2 -0.85 17.56 13.04
N GLU A 3 0.44 17.29 12.90
CA GLU A 3 0.98 16.27 12.00
C GLU A 3 1.53 15.10 12.84
N ILE A 4 1.16 13.87 12.46
CA ILE A 4 1.69 12.65 13.08
C ILE A 4 2.60 11.99 12.04
N LYS A 5 3.89 11.82 12.37
CA LYS A 5 4.85 11.10 11.52
C LYS A 5 5.13 9.73 12.12
N MET A 6 4.93 8.70 11.31
CA MET A 6 5.19 7.32 11.67
C MET A 6 6.32 6.79 10.79
N LYS A 7 7.26 6.06 11.38
CA LYS A 7 8.21 5.23 10.65
C LYS A 7 7.70 3.79 10.68
N VAL A 8 7.73 3.15 9.52
CA VAL A 8 7.25 1.78 9.35
C VAL A 8 8.37 0.99 8.71
N ASP A 9 8.85 -0.02 9.42
CA ASP A 9 9.92 -0.92 8.99
C ASP A 9 9.39 -2.36 8.96
N GLU A 10 10.17 -3.29 8.41
CA GLU A 10 9.88 -4.74 8.44
C GLU A 10 8.51 -5.15 7.88
N VAL A 11 8.06 -4.48 6.82
CA VAL A 11 6.79 -4.84 6.16
C VAL A 11 6.88 -6.27 5.61
N ASP A 12 5.96 -7.14 6.03
CA ASP A 12 5.83 -8.51 5.51
C ASP A 12 5.17 -8.46 4.12
N TYR A 13 6.00 -8.17 3.11
CA TYR A 13 5.55 -8.07 1.73
C TYR A 13 4.92 -9.37 1.24
N GLU A 14 5.39 -10.55 1.68
CA GLU A 14 4.84 -11.82 1.22
C GLU A 14 3.41 -12.05 1.69
N ARG A 15 3.10 -11.73 2.95
CA ARG A 15 1.71 -11.75 3.43
C ARG A 15 0.89 -10.62 2.85
N ALA A 16 1.46 -9.42 2.72
CA ALA A 16 0.77 -8.30 2.12
C ALA A 16 0.30 -8.66 0.71
N LEU A 17 1.15 -9.32 -0.10
CA LEU A 17 0.83 -9.75 -1.46
C LEU A 17 -0.49 -10.51 -1.60
N GLU A 18 -0.92 -11.27 -0.60
CA GLU A 18 -2.21 -11.98 -0.66
C GLU A 18 -3.40 -11.01 -0.64
N THR A 19 -3.28 -9.92 0.12
CA THR A 19 -4.23 -8.81 0.17
C THR A 19 -4.05 -7.87 -1.02
N LEU A 20 -2.81 -7.63 -1.44
CA LEU A 20 -2.50 -6.69 -2.52
C LEU A 20 -2.88 -7.24 -3.89
N LEU A 21 -2.75 -8.54 -4.14
CA LEU A 21 -3.01 -9.10 -5.47
C LEU A 21 -4.44 -8.89 -5.99
N PRO A 22 -5.51 -9.08 -5.18
CA PRO A 22 -6.86 -8.73 -5.58
C PRO A 22 -7.04 -7.23 -5.86
N LEU A 23 -6.46 -6.35 -5.02
CA LEU A 23 -6.55 -4.89 -5.20
C LEU A 23 -5.82 -4.44 -6.46
N LEU A 24 -4.62 -4.98 -6.66
CA LEU A 24 -3.83 -4.80 -7.86
C LEU A 24 -4.63 -5.32 -9.05
N ALA A 25 -5.25 -6.50 -8.99
CA ALA A 25 -6.12 -7.03 -10.05
C ALA A 25 -7.35 -6.16 -10.37
N GLU A 26 -8.00 -5.60 -9.36
CA GLU A 26 -9.11 -4.67 -9.51
C GLU A 26 -8.65 -3.34 -10.16
N HIS A 27 -7.49 -2.84 -9.73
CA HIS A 27 -6.78 -1.72 -10.37
C HIS A 27 -6.14 -2.07 -11.72
N PHE A 28 -5.93 -3.36 -12.01
CA PHE A 28 -5.39 -3.84 -13.28
C PHE A 28 -6.42 -3.76 -14.40
N SER A 29 -7.71 -3.79 -14.03
CA SER A 29 -8.84 -3.54 -14.92
C SER A 29 -9.15 -2.05 -15.16
N SER A 30 -8.72 -1.16 -14.26
CA SER A 30 -8.91 0.29 -14.40
C SER A 30 -7.64 0.97 -14.91
N LYS A 31 -7.77 2.01 -15.74
CA LYS A 31 -6.62 2.81 -16.18
C LYS A 31 -6.00 3.50 -14.96
N THR A 32 -4.90 2.96 -14.46
CA THR A 32 -4.11 3.57 -13.39
C THR A 32 -2.97 4.38 -14.02
N ASP A 33 -2.87 5.67 -13.69
CA ASP A 33 -1.83 6.59 -14.20
C ASP A 33 -0.46 6.41 -13.50
N ASN A 34 -0.35 5.47 -12.54
CA ASN A 34 0.90 5.18 -11.85
C ASN A 34 1.82 4.30 -12.74
N ALA A 35 2.99 4.83 -13.09
CA ALA A 35 3.97 4.19 -13.97
C ALA A 35 4.53 2.86 -13.42
N LEU A 36 4.67 2.74 -12.09
CA LEU A 36 5.10 1.49 -11.47
C LEU A 36 4.01 0.43 -11.61
N ILE A 37 2.75 0.79 -11.31
CA ILE A 37 1.62 -0.13 -11.44
C ILE A 37 1.44 -0.56 -12.90
N SER A 38 1.54 0.37 -13.86
CA SER A 38 1.47 0.05 -15.30
C SER A 38 2.64 -0.84 -15.77
N GLY A 39 3.83 -0.64 -15.22
CA GLY A 39 4.99 -1.51 -15.45
C GLY A 39 4.77 -2.94 -14.96
N ILE A 40 4.29 -3.10 -13.73
CA ILE A 40 3.97 -4.42 -13.14
C ILE A 40 2.82 -5.08 -13.90
N LEU A 41 1.80 -4.30 -14.24
CA LEU A 41 0.67 -4.68 -15.08
C LEU A 41 1.09 -5.34 -16.38
N SER A 42 1.95 -4.66 -17.12
CA SER A 42 2.42 -5.14 -18.43
C SER A 42 3.12 -6.49 -18.32
N LYS A 43 3.81 -6.74 -17.20
CA LYS A 43 4.58 -7.97 -16.95
C LYS A 43 3.76 -9.11 -16.36
N THR A 44 2.64 -8.80 -15.71
CA THR A 44 1.82 -9.77 -14.98
C THR A 44 0.53 -10.15 -15.70
N LYS A 45 0.19 -9.43 -16.78
CA LYS A 45 -0.99 -9.67 -17.60
C LYS A 45 -1.06 -11.12 -18.11
N GLY A 46 -2.17 -11.81 -17.81
CA GLY A 46 -2.42 -13.18 -18.26
C GLY A 46 -1.65 -14.25 -17.48
N LEU A 47 -0.86 -13.88 -16.48
CA LEU A 47 -0.21 -14.85 -15.59
C LEU A 47 -1.19 -15.36 -14.52
N PRO A 48 -1.10 -16.64 -14.12
CA PRO A 48 -1.84 -17.14 -12.98
C PRO A 48 -1.33 -16.48 -11.68
N VAL A 49 -2.22 -16.31 -10.69
CA VAL A 49 -1.92 -15.66 -9.40
C VAL A 49 -0.63 -16.19 -8.74
N VAL A 50 -0.39 -17.49 -8.83
CA VAL A 50 0.84 -18.13 -8.30
C VAL A 50 2.12 -17.64 -8.99
N ALA A 51 2.08 -17.38 -10.30
CA ALA A 51 3.22 -16.85 -11.05
C ALA A 51 3.42 -15.36 -10.73
N VAL A 52 2.33 -14.61 -10.52
CA VAL A 52 2.40 -13.21 -10.07
C VAL A 52 3.05 -13.12 -8.67
N LYS A 53 2.66 -14.00 -7.73
CA LYS A 53 3.31 -14.11 -6.41
C LYS A 53 4.81 -14.39 -6.53
N ALA A 54 5.20 -15.37 -7.35
CA ALA A 54 6.60 -15.71 -7.57
C ALA A 54 7.40 -14.54 -8.15
N MET A 55 6.82 -13.81 -9.10
CA MET A 55 7.44 -12.65 -9.72
C MET A 55 7.61 -11.47 -8.76
N LEU A 56 6.65 -11.22 -7.87
CA LEU A 56 6.74 -10.15 -6.89
C LEU A 56 7.86 -10.40 -5.86
N LYS A 57 8.17 -11.67 -5.55
CA LYS A 57 9.33 -12.03 -4.72
C LYS A 57 10.65 -11.60 -5.35
N THR A 58 10.76 -11.63 -6.67
CA THR A 58 11.99 -11.26 -7.41
C THR A 58 12.15 -9.76 -7.63
N PHE A 59 11.19 -8.93 -7.20
CA PHE A 59 11.30 -7.48 -7.37
C PHE A 59 12.39 -6.88 -6.47
N PRO A 60 13.08 -5.82 -6.94
CA PRO A 60 13.95 -5.01 -6.09
C PRO A 60 13.20 -4.53 -4.85
N GLN A 61 13.94 -4.31 -3.74
CA GLN A 61 13.35 -3.88 -2.48
C GLN A 61 12.60 -2.54 -2.63
N GLU A 62 13.21 -1.57 -3.30
CA GLU A 62 12.61 -0.27 -3.62
C GLU A 62 11.23 -0.42 -4.31
N THR A 63 11.11 -1.34 -5.28
CA THR A 63 9.81 -1.60 -5.95
C THR A 63 8.78 -2.20 -4.99
N LYS A 64 9.20 -3.06 -4.05
CA LYS A 64 8.32 -3.62 -3.01
C LYS A 64 7.87 -2.53 -2.03
N ASP A 65 8.76 -1.64 -1.65
CA ASP A 65 8.47 -0.52 -0.75
C ASP A 65 7.49 0.47 -1.42
N GLU A 66 7.71 0.83 -2.69
CA GLU A 66 6.78 1.67 -3.45
C GLU A 66 5.40 1.01 -3.62
N LEU A 67 5.34 -0.31 -3.81
CA LEU A 67 4.08 -1.06 -3.80
C LEU A 67 3.37 -0.96 -2.44
N ALA A 68 4.09 -1.12 -1.33
CA ALA A 68 3.48 -0.96 -0.01
C ALA A 68 2.98 0.47 0.20
N VAL A 69 3.74 1.48 -0.21
CA VAL A 69 3.31 2.88 -0.15
C VAL A 69 2.02 3.10 -0.95
N PHE A 70 1.93 2.57 -2.17
CA PHE A 70 0.71 2.64 -2.96
C PHE A 70 -0.48 2.02 -2.21
N CYS A 71 -0.29 0.85 -1.62
CA CYS A 71 -1.37 0.13 -0.94
C CYS A 71 -1.79 0.80 0.37
N LEU A 72 -0.85 1.33 1.14
CA LEU A 72 -1.17 2.09 2.36
C LEU A 72 -1.93 3.38 2.04
N ASN A 73 -1.59 4.07 0.95
CA ASN A 73 -2.37 5.22 0.48
C ASN A 73 -3.78 4.80 0.05
N TYR A 74 -3.92 3.66 -0.64
CA TYR A 74 -5.24 3.12 -1.00
C TYR A 74 -6.11 2.88 0.24
N TYR A 75 -5.52 2.35 1.33
CA TYR A 75 -6.20 2.14 2.61
C TYR A 75 -6.23 3.37 3.54
N GLY A 76 -5.96 4.57 3.03
CA GLY A 76 -5.87 5.79 3.84
C GLY A 76 -7.13 6.07 4.68
N GLU A 77 -8.32 5.82 4.13
CA GLU A 77 -9.57 5.96 4.89
C GLU A 77 -9.68 4.93 6.02
N ASN A 78 -9.34 3.66 5.77
CA ASN A 78 -9.33 2.63 6.81
C ASN A 78 -8.34 2.97 7.94
N ILE A 79 -7.15 3.46 7.59
CA ILE A 79 -6.13 3.89 8.57
C ILE A 79 -6.68 5.05 9.42
N SER A 80 -7.31 6.03 8.77
CA SER A 80 -7.95 7.17 9.42
C SER A 80 -9.04 6.73 10.42
N HIS A 81 -9.89 5.78 10.02
CA HIS A 81 -10.95 5.23 10.88
C HIS A 81 -10.37 4.49 12.08
N ILE A 82 -9.38 3.61 11.85
CA ILE A 82 -8.73 2.85 12.94
C ILE A 82 -8.11 3.81 13.96
N LEU A 83 -7.41 4.86 13.51
CA LEU A 83 -6.80 5.85 14.40
C LEU A 83 -7.87 6.60 15.22
N THR A 84 -8.93 7.06 14.56
CA THR A 84 -10.02 7.80 15.20
C THR A 84 -10.73 6.94 16.24
N ASP A 85 -11.16 5.73 15.86
CA ASP A 85 -11.86 4.79 16.74
C ASP A 85 -11.00 4.39 17.95
N THR A 86 -9.69 4.23 17.75
CA THR A 86 -8.76 3.86 18.82
C THR A 86 -8.63 4.98 19.85
N LEU A 87 -8.51 6.22 19.39
CA LEU A 87 -8.36 7.38 20.27
C LEU A 87 -9.67 7.76 20.97
N GLU A 88 -10.81 7.61 20.30
CA GLU A 88 -12.12 7.84 20.89
C GLU A 88 -12.37 6.88 22.07
N LYS A 89 -11.96 5.61 21.95
CA LYS A 89 -11.99 4.63 23.05
C LYS A 89 -11.12 5.04 24.26
N GLN A 90 -10.12 5.90 24.04
CA GLN A 90 -9.29 6.47 25.11
C GLN A 90 -9.79 7.85 25.58
N GLY A 91 -10.97 8.29 25.13
CA GLY A 91 -11.55 9.59 25.48
C GLY A 91 -10.96 10.77 24.71
N ILE A 92 -10.18 10.51 23.65
CA ILE A 92 -9.54 11.54 22.82
C ILE A 92 -10.31 11.65 21.50
N SER A 93 -11.09 12.72 21.33
CA SER A 93 -11.79 12.99 20.08
C SER A 93 -10.88 13.77 19.12
N LEU A 94 -10.70 13.24 17.90
CA LEU A 94 -10.03 13.95 16.81
C LEU A 94 -10.72 13.71 15.47
N LYS A 95 -10.33 14.53 14.48
CA LYS A 95 -10.70 14.34 13.08
C LYS A 95 -9.42 14.27 12.26
N VAL A 96 -9.21 13.13 11.58
CA VAL A 96 -8.14 12.99 10.59
C VAL A 96 -8.60 13.66 9.30
N GLN A 97 -7.82 14.63 8.79
CA GLN A 97 -8.15 15.35 7.56
C GLN A 97 -7.69 14.60 6.30
N SER A 98 -6.51 13.98 6.38
CA SER A 98 -5.92 13.17 5.32
C SER A 98 -4.93 12.19 5.91
N VAL A 99 -4.67 11.12 5.18
CA VAL A 99 -3.55 10.20 5.40
C VAL A 99 -2.69 10.26 4.15
N GLU A 100 -1.39 10.50 4.31
CA GLU A 100 -0.43 10.52 3.22
C GLU A 100 0.75 9.63 3.61
N VAL A 101 1.02 8.63 2.76
CA VAL A 101 2.17 7.73 2.93
C VAL A 101 3.15 8.01 1.81
N LYS A 102 4.41 8.23 2.16
CA LYS A 102 5.48 8.55 1.21
C LYS A 102 6.63 7.57 1.41
N TYR A 103 7.19 7.09 0.32
CA TYR A 103 8.47 6.41 0.36
C TYR A 103 9.54 7.44 0.76
N GLN A 104 10.22 7.19 1.88
CA GLN A 104 11.42 7.92 2.26
C GLN A 104 12.59 6.96 2.03
N GLY A 105 13.11 6.93 0.80
CA GLY A 105 14.30 6.13 0.50
C GLY A 105 15.48 6.56 1.39
N GLU A 106 16.42 5.64 1.63
CA GLU A 106 17.72 6.01 2.18
C GLU A 106 18.41 6.94 1.17
N SER A 107 18.64 8.20 1.56
CA SER A 107 19.42 9.17 0.79
C SER A 107 20.92 8.96 0.96
#